data_AF-A0A4U1JAS4-F1
#
_entry.id   AF-A0A4U1JAS4-F1
#
_cell.length_a   1.000
_cell.length_b   1.000
_cell.length_c   1.000
_cell.angle_alpha   90.00
_cell.angle_beta   90.00
_cell.angle_gamma   90.00
#
_symmetry.space_group_name_H-M   'P 1'
#
loop_
_entity.id
_entity.type
_entity.pdbx_description
1 polymer ?
#
loop_
_entity_poly.entity_id
_entity_poly.type
_entity_poly.pdbx_seq_one_letter_code
_entity_poly.pdbx_strand_id
1 'polypeptide(L)'
;MSAGTKNFGLAGRSVVAFVLVSGALGAGCAGTPSGDEAVADTYASFEEFEAVTYREPDTGIYIVDGDTPIDDIKKLEEFYETYVRHGALIIHRAGGQDAKWNDTQKLNLTYCVSTTFGNRYDAAVQAMKDATAAWEAVTNVKYQHVSAQDGSCTAQNSNVLFDVRPTNSGGQYLARAFFPGDSRSSRNVLVDTSAFGNNGPTTLTGILRHELGHTLGFRHEHTRPEAGTCFEDNQWRELTSYDSKSVMHYPQCNGTGDKTLSLTEKDKQGAVLVYGAPGGAPPAPNPGDPGPGDPGNPPAPGGSPTTQSFSGTVSKTQLVQLAPLSVAAGTTFQVTMTGKGDPDLYVRFGAQPTASKWNCRPYKTGPNEACSLTVPAGQSQAFVAVYGYNWGQYQLSVTYTAP
;
A
#
# COMPACT_ATOMS: atom_id res chain seq x y z
N MET A 1 29.93 -65.28 1.06
CA MET A 1 28.98 -65.76 2.08
C MET A 1 29.16 -64.91 3.35
N SER A 2 28.19 -64.98 4.26
CA SER A 2 28.10 -64.30 5.59
C SER A 2 29.34 -64.42 6.50
N ALA A 3 29.53 -63.62 7.57
CA ALA A 3 28.99 -62.30 7.99
C ALA A 3 29.66 -61.82 9.31
N GLY A 4 29.50 -60.54 9.67
CA GLY A 4 29.73 -59.98 11.03
C GLY A 4 31.19 -59.70 11.43
N THR A 5 31.49 -59.01 12.54
CA THR A 5 30.63 -58.43 13.61
C THR A 5 31.37 -57.33 14.42
N LYS A 6 30.61 -56.39 15.03
CA LYS A 6 30.84 -55.65 16.32
C LYS A 6 30.96 -54.11 16.26
N ASN A 7 30.35 -53.47 17.28
CA ASN A 7 30.30 -52.03 17.53
C ASN A 7 31.52 -51.53 18.34
N PHE A 8 31.84 -50.24 18.21
CA PHE A 8 32.43 -49.40 19.26
C PHE A 8 31.93 -47.95 19.08
N GLY A 9 31.76 -47.21 20.18
CA GLY A 9 31.29 -45.81 20.17
C GLY A 9 30.81 -45.37 21.56
N LEU A 10 31.65 -44.65 22.30
CA LEU A 10 31.41 -44.31 23.71
C LEU A 10 30.76 -42.93 23.88
N ALA A 11 30.01 -42.75 24.97
CA ALA A 11 29.37 -41.48 25.32
C ALA A 11 30.28 -40.54 26.14
N GLY A 12 30.07 -39.23 26.01
CA GLY A 12 30.74 -38.17 26.79
C GLY A 12 29.82 -37.49 27.81
N ARG A 13 30.40 -36.95 28.88
CA ARG A 13 29.77 -36.20 29.99
C ARG A 13 30.31 -34.74 30.02
N SER A 14 29.81 -33.77 30.79
CA SER A 14 28.48 -33.40 31.34
C SER A 14 28.67 -32.24 32.35
N VAL A 15 27.68 -31.36 32.57
CA VAL A 15 27.63 -30.27 33.59
C VAL A 15 28.71 -29.16 33.39
N VAL A 16 28.69 -27.89 33.85
CA VAL A 16 27.91 -27.02 34.78
C VAL A 16 27.83 -25.60 34.11
N ALA A 17 27.02 -24.60 34.49
CA ALA A 17 26.40 -24.26 35.78
C ALA A 17 25.11 -23.42 35.68
N PHE A 18 24.32 -23.48 36.76
CA PHE A 18 23.24 -22.54 37.10
C PHE A 18 23.73 -21.64 38.25
N VAL A 19 23.27 -20.38 38.30
CA VAL A 19 23.40 -19.53 39.49
C VAL A 19 22.02 -18.98 39.87
N LEU A 20 21.61 -19.26 41.10
CA LEU A 20 20.49 -18.62 41.78
C LEU A 20 21.05 -17.70 42.87
N VAL A 21 20.45 -16.53 43.04
CA VAL A 21 20.63 -15.69 44.24
C VAL A 21 19.23 -15.35 44.77
N SER A 22 19.03 -15.55 46.07
CA SER A 22 17.72 -15.43 46.73
C SER A 22 17.28 -13.98 46.89
N GLY A 23 15.96 -13.74 46.84
CA GLY A 23 15.38 -12.42 47.00
C GLY A 23 15.16 -11.98 48.46
N ALA A 24 14.66 -10.76 48.63
CA ALA A 24 14.17 -10.21 49.88
C ALA A 24 12.81 -9.53 49.66
N LEU A 25 11.86 -9.71 50.58
CA LEU A 25 10.55 -9.07 50.55
C LEU A 25 10.63 -7.68 51.20
N GLY A 26 10.28 -6.64 50.45
CA GLY A 26 10.08 -5.28 50.94
C GLY A 26 8.85 -4.67 50.29
N ALA A 27 7.85 -4.29 51.10
CA ALA A 27 6.61 -3.73 50.58
C ALA A 27 6.77 -2.24 50.26
N GLY A 28 6.61 -1.87 48.98
CA GLY A 28 6.60 -0.49 48.52
C GLY A 28 5.72 -0.34 47.29
N CYS A 29 4.66 0.48 47.39
CA CYS A 29 3.73 0.74 46.30
C CYS A 29 4.08 2.06 45.59
N ALA A 30 4.82 2.01 44.48
CA ALA A 30 4.98 3.14 43.56
C ALA A 30 5.52 2.68 42.19
N GLY A 31 5.00 3.28 41.10
CA GLY A 31 5.65 3.32 39.79
C GLY A 31 5.44 2.12 38.87
N THR A 32 4.65 2.32 37.82
CA THR A 32 4.70 1.50 36.60
C THR A 32 5.95 1.86 35.79
N PRO A 33 6.67 0.89 35.22
CA PRO A 33 7.41 1.07 33.97
C PRO A 33 6.55 0.53 32.82
N SER A 34 6.08 1.42 31.94
CA SER A 34 5.61 1.04 30.62
C SER A 34 6.83 0.61 29.79
N GLY A 35 7.03 -0.69 29.64
CA GLY A 35 8.04 -1.25 28.76
C GLY A 35 7.55 -1.21 27.32
N ASP A 36 7.72 -0.07 26.64
CA ASP A 36 7.60 0.00 25.19
C ASP A 36 8.78 -0.76 24.56
N GLU A 37 8.60 -2.04 24.27
CA GLU A 37 9.57 -2.79 23.46
C GLU A 37 9.54 -2.26 22.03
N ALA A 38 10.54 -1.43 21.70
CA ALA A 38 10.73 -0.89 20.37
C ALA A 38 10.90 -2.05 19.36
N VAL A 39 10.07 -2.06 18.32
CA VAL A 39 10.29 -2.90 17.14
C VAL A 39 11.58 -2.40 16.49
N ALA A 40 12.57 -3.27 16.38
CA ALA A 40 13.83 -2.93 15.73
C ALA A 40 13.61 -2.74 14.23
N ASP A 41 13.94 -1.55 13.72
CA ASP A 41 14.07 -1.30 12.29
C ASP A 41 15.13 -2.25 11.68
N THR A 42 15.00 -2.60 10.39
CA THR A 42 15.98 -3.47 9.72
C THR A 42 17.32 -2.75 9.48
N TYR A 43 17.27 -1.42 9.43
CA TYR A 43 18.39 -0.49 9.54
C TYR A 43 17.95 0.61 10.50
N ALA A 44 18.70 0.86 11.57
CA ALA A 44 18.28 1.75 12.66
C ALA A 44 18.42 3.24 12.32
N SER A 45 19.09 3.57 11.22
CA SER A 45 19.17 4.92 10.68
C SER A 45 19.36 4.92 9.16
N PHE A 46 19.19 6.10 8.55
CA PHE A 46 19.43 6.27 7.12
C PHE A 46 20.87 5.94 6.73
N GLU A 47 21.85 6.27 7.58
CA GLU A 47 23.26 5.99 7.35
C GLU A 47 23.57 4.47 7.30
N GLU A 48 22.84 3.65 8.07
CA GLU A 48 22.96 2.18 7.96
C GLU A 48 22.36 1.65 6.65
N PHE A 49 21.26 2.25 6.17
CA PHE A 49 20.64 1.91 4.89
C PHE A 49 21.47 2.38 3.68
N GLU A 50 22.04 3.59 3.71
CA GLU A 50 22.95 4.08 2.67
C GLU A 50 24.18 3.18 2.55
N ALA A 51 24.78 2.80 3.68
CA ALA A 51 26.02 2.02 3.71
C ALA A 51 25.90 0.59 3.11
N VAL A 52 24.68 0.05 2.99
CA VAL A 52 24.41 -1.24 2.35
C VAL A 52 23.78 -1.13 0.96
N THR A 53 23.23 0.03 0.59
CA THR A 53 22.60 0.24 -0.71
C THR A 53 23.66 0.19 -1.80
N TYR A 54 23.45 -0.62 -2.84
CA TYR A 54 24.40 -0.72 -3.93
C TYR A 54 24.51 0.64 -4.66
N ARG A 55 25.73 1.12 -4.84
CA ARG A 55 26.01 2.37 -5.54
C ARG A 55 26.88 2.09 -6.76
N GLU A 56 26.39 2.46 -7.93
CA GLU A 56 27.09 2.27 -9.21
C GLU A 56 28.42 3.04 -9.22
N PRO A 57 29.59 2.36 -9.40
CA PRO A 57 30.89 3.01 -9.32
C PRO A 57 31.13 4.11 -10.36
N ASP A 58 30.55 3.97 -11.55
CA ASP A 58 30.81 4.86 -12.70
C ASP A 58 29.85 6.07 -12.76
N THR A 59 28.65 5.96 -12.18
CA THR A 59 27.60 6.99 -12.23
C THR A 59 27.37 7.67 -10.89
N GLY A 60 27.67 6.98 -9.77
CA GLY A 60 27.34 7.43 -8.43
C GLY A 60 25.86 7.34 -8.06
N ILE A 61 25.03 6.68 -8.88
CA ILE A 61 23.61 6.42 -8.64
C ILE A 61 23.47 5.28 -7.61
N TYR A 62 22.50 5.39 -6.70
CA TYR A 62 22.13 4.32 -5.77
C TYR A 62 21.06 3.44 -6.42
N ILE A 63 21.19 2.12 -6.33
CA ILE A 63 20.20 1.15 -6.82
C ILE A 63 19.50 0.53 -5.61
N VAL A 64 18.24 0.90 -5.41
CA VAL A 64 17.34 0.24 -4.45
C VAL A 64 16.58 -0.90 -5.14
N ASP A 65 16.14 -1.88 -4.36
CA ASP A 65 15.37 -3.07 -4.77
C ASP A 65 15.99 -3.94 -5.89
N GLY A 66 17.21 -3.62 -6.33
CA GLY A 66 17.98 -4.34 -7.34
C GLY A 66 17.86 -3.78 -8.76
N ASP A 67 16.89 -2.91 -9.05
CA ASP A 67 16.69 -2.32 -10.38
C ASP A 67 16.23 -0.85 -10.41
N THR A 68 15.98 -0.21 -9.26
CA THR A 68 15.42 1.14 -9.19
C THR A 68 16.51 2.20 -8.95
N PRO A 69 16.83 3.05 -9.95
CA PRO A 69 17.90 4.05 -9.83
C PRO A 69 17.44 5.31 -9.09
N ILE A 70 18.13 5.61 -7.99
CA ILE A 70 17.98 6.81 -7.17
C ILE A 70 19.22 7.70 -7.38
N ASP A 71 19.04 8.80 -8.09
CA ASP A 71 20.10 9.68 -8.61
C ASP A 71 20.66 10.71 -7.59
N ASP A 72 20.09 10.80 -6.40
CA ASP A 72 20.46 11.78 -5.36
C ASP A 72 20.32 11.16 -3.96
N ILE A 73 21.27 11.42 -3.06
CA ILE A 73 21.27 10.92 -1.68
C ILE A 73 20.04 11.40 -0.88
N LYS A 74 19.53 12.61 -1.14
CA LYS A 74 18.30 13.10 -0.51
C LYS A 74 17.07 12.29 -0.92
N LYS A 75 17.02 11.82 -2.17
CA LYS A 75 15.95 10.95 -2.67
C LYS A 75 16.08 9.54 -2.08
N LEU A 76 17.29 9.10 -1.76
CA LEU A 76 17.50 7.84 -1.02
C LEU A 76 17.04 7.97 0.43
N GLU A 77 17.24 9.13 1.07
CA GLU A 77 16.72 9.43 2.41
C GLU A 77 15.19 9.56 2.40
N GLU A 78 14.60 10.25 1.41
CA GLU A 78 13.15 10.29 1.20
C GLU A 78 12.57 8.89 0.91
N PHE A 79 13.30 8.04 0.17
CA PHE A 79 12.93 6.65 -0.06
C PHE A 79 12.98 5.81 1.23
N TYR A 80 14.02 6.00 2.05
CA TYR A 80 14.16 5.38 3.36
C TYR A 80 13.02 5.79 4.30
N GLU A 81 12.78 7.09 4.47
CA GLU A 81 11.71 7.61 5.35
C GLU A 81 10.30 7.24 4.87
N THR A 82 10.07 7.13 3.55
CA THR A 82 8.73 6.91 2.99
C THR A 82 8.39 5.43 2.82
N TYR A 83 9.32 4.60 2.31
CA TYR A 83 9.04 3.22 1.92
C TYR A 83 9.71 2.21 2.86
N VAL A 84 11.03 2.31 3.10
CA VAL A 84 11.78 1.37 3.95
C VAL A 84 11.26 1.38 5.40
N ARG A 85 10.90 2.56 5.91
CA ARG A 85 10.34 2.72 7.26
C ARG A 85 8.88 2.25 7.36
N HIS A 86 8.11 2.16 6.25
CA HIS A 86 6.64 2.14 6.29
C HIS A 86 5.84 1.18 5.32
N GLY A 87 6.31 0.72 4.14
CA GLY A 87 5.65 -0.33 3.25
C GLY A 87 4.53 0.17 2.28
N ALA A 88 3.55 -0.61 1.72
CA ALA A 88 3.39 -2.04 1.28
C ALA A 88 2.00 -2.39 0.59
N LEU A 89 1.32 -3.56 0.79
CA LEU A 89 0.04 -4.10 0.21
C LEU A 89 -0.11 -4.03 -1.32
N ILE A 90 -0.21 -5.17 -2.01
CA ILE A 90 0.03 -5.19 -3.46
C ILE A 90 -1.20 -5.46 -4.36
N ILE A 91 -1.27 -4.76 -5.51
CA ILE A 91 -2.27 -4.95 -6.59
C ILE A 91 -1.61 -5.52 -7.85
N HIS A 92 -2.23 -6.52 -8.47
CA HIS A 92 -1.74 -7.12 -9.73
C HIS A 92 -1.73 -6.11 -10.88
N ARG A 93 -0.72 -6.17 -11.73
CA ARG A 93 -0.60 -5.35 -12.95
C ARG A 93 -0.55 -6.22 -14.21
N ALA A 94 -1.63 -6.19 -14.99
CA ALA A 94 -1.70 -6.84 -16.29
C ALA A 94 -1.28 -5.84 -17.39
N GLY A 95 -0.28 -6.18 -18.20
CA GLY A 95 0.20 -5.28 -19.27
C GLY A 95 0.70 -3.91 -18.78
N GLY A 96 1.15 -3.82 -17.52
CA GLY A 96 1.59 -2.56 -16.89
C GLY A 96 0.47 -1.71 -16.28
N GLN A 97 -0.80 -2.12 -16.39
CA GLN A 97 -1.96 -1.43 -15.80
C GLN A 97 -2.55 -2.20 -14.63
N ASP A 98 -3.10 -1.50 -13.64
CA ASP A 98 -3.78 -2.11 -12.49
C ASP A 98 -4.92 -3.03 -12.94
N ALA A 99 -4.90 -4.29 -12.51
CA ALA A 99 -5.98 -5.24 -12.72
C ALA A 99 -7.15 -4.93 -11.77
N LYS A 100 -7.92 -3.89 -12.07
CA LYS A 100 -9.08 -3.43 -11.27
C LYS A 100 -10.36 -3.24 -12.09
N TRP A 101 -11.50 -3.24 -11.41
CA TRP A 101 -12.78 -2.86 -12.02
C TRP A 101 -12.91 -1.34 -12.17
N ASN A 102 -13.57 -0.88 -13.24
CA ASN A 102 -13.91 0.54 -13.38
C ASN A 102 -15.06 0.98 -12.47
N ASP A 103 -15.30 2.28 -12.35
CA ASP A 103 -16.29 2.85 -11.41
C ASP A 103 -17.74 2.40 -11.64
N THR A 104 -18.09 1.99 -12.86
CA THR A 104 -19.40 1.39 -13.16
C THR A 104 -19.43 -0.10 -12.79
N GLN A 105 -18.36 -0.84 -13.11
CA GLN A 105 -18.25 -2.28 -12.88
C GLN A 105 -18.18 -2.63 -11.39
N LYS A 106 -17.41 -1.86 -10.59
CA LYS A 106 -17.26 -2.11 -9.15
C LYS A 106 -18.59 -2.06 -8.39
N LEU A 107 -19.59 -1.35 -8.92
CA LEU A 107 -20.93 -1.21 -8.37
C LEU A 107 -21.92 -2.28 -8.87
N ASN A 108 -21.47 -3.26 -9.67
CA ASN A 108 -22.32 -4.32 -10.20
C ASN A 108 -21.54 -5.63 -10.46
N LEU A 109 -20.84 -6.14 -9.44
CA LEU A 109 -20.07 -7.39 -9.48
C LEU A 109 -21.02 -8.60 -9.35
N THR A 110 -21.71 -8.93 -10.44
CA THR A 110 -22.70 -10.02 -10.49
C THR A 110 -22.04 -11.40 -10.41
N TYR A 111 -22.57 -12.27 -9.55
CA TYR A 111 -22.09 -13.65 -9.40
C TYR A 111 -23.24 -14.64 -9.22
N CYS A 112 -22.93 -15.91 -9.44
CA CYS A 112 -23.81 -17.03 -9.11
C CYS A 112 -23.05 -18.05 -8.23
N VAL A 113 -23.78 -18.91 -7.54
CA VAL A 113 -23.25 -20.03 -6.75
C VAL A 113 -23.87 -21.32 -7.27
N SER A 114 -23.06 -22.27 -7.72
CA SER A 114 -23.59 -23.43 -8.43
C SER A 114 -24.33 -24.41 -7.52
N THR A 115 -25.55 -24.79 -7.90
CA THR A 115 -26.31 -25.86 -7.21
C THR A 115 -25.59 -27.22 -7.21
N THR A 116 -24.55 -27.38 -8.04
CA THR A 116 -23.65 -28.56 -8.03
C THR A 116 -22.85 -28.71 -6.73
N PHE A 117 -22.81 -27.71 -5.84
CA PHE A 117 -22.36 -27.88 -4.45
C PHE A 117 -23.23 -28.89 -3.65
N GLY A 118 -24.43 -29.23 -4.12
CA GLY A 118 -25.28 -30.25 -3.50
C GLY A 118 -25.67 -29.87 -2.08
N ASN A 119 -25.46 -30.78 -1.12
CA ASN A 119 -25.75 -30.52 0.30
C ASN A 119 -24.86 -29.44 0.95
N ARG A 120 -23.90 -28.87 0.22
CA ARG A 120 -23.04 -27.75 0.66
C ARG A 120 -23.46 -26.41 0.06
N TYR A 121 -24.48 -26.40 -0.80
CA TYR A 121 -24.94 -25.21 -1.52
C TYR A 121 -25.27 -24.04 -0.59
N ASP A 122 -26.13 -24.25 0.41
CA ASP A 122 -26.53 -23.18 1.35
C ASP A 122 -25.33 -22.61 2.14
N ALA A 123 -24.37 -23.48 2.49
CA ALA A 123 -23.13 -23.07 3.15
C ALA A 123 -22.22 -22.25 2.23
N ALA A 124 -22.13 -22.61 0.95
CA ALA A 124 -21.38 -21.83 -0.05
C ALA A 124 -22.05 -20.47 -0.33
N VAL A 125 -23.38 -20.42 -0.44
CA VAL A 125 -24.16 -19.17 -0.61
C VAL A 125 -23.98 -18.26 0.60
N GLN A 126 -24.14 -18.77 1.83
CA GLN A 126 -24.02 -17.97 3.04
C GLN A 126 -22.57 -17.49 3.26
N ALA A 127 -21.57 -18.33 3.01
CA ALA A 127 -20.16 -17.91 3.12
C ALA A 127 -19.75 -16.89 2.05
N MET A 128 -20.23 -17.02 0.80
CA MET A 128 -20.06 -15.99 -0.23
C MET A 128 -20.71 -14.66 0.16
N LYS A 129 -21.92 -14.70 0.70
CA LYS A 129 -22.65 -13.52 1.19
C LYS A 129 -21.92 -12.81 2.32
N ASP A 130 -21.39 -13.55 3.31
CA ASP A 130 -20.66 -12.96 4.43
C ASP A 130 -19.25 -12.47 4.02
N ALA A 131 -18.61 -13.12 3.05
CA ALA A 131 -17.32 -12.71 2.50
C ALA A 131 -17.43 -11.46 1.61
N THR A 132 -18.46 -11.39 0.74
CA THR A 132 -18.76 -10.19 -0.06
C THR A 132 -19.17 -9.02 0.83
N ALA A 133 -20.04 -9.25 1.83
CA ALA A 133 -20.42 -8.22 2.81
C ALA A 133 -19.23 -7.63 3.58
N ALA A 134 -18.20 -8.43 3.87
CA ALA A 134 -16.98 -7.93 4.54
C ALA A 134 -16.21 -6.91 3.67
N TRP A 135 -16.11 -7.12 2.35
CA TRP A 135 -15.49 -6.15 1.43
C TRP A 135 -16.40 -4.94 1.18
N GLU A 136 -17.71 -5.14 1.06
CA GLU A 136 -18.69 -4.05 0.91
C GLU A 136 -18.79 -3.13 2.12
N ALA A 137 -18.56 -3.67 3.33
CA ALA A 137 -18.57 -2.89 4.56
C ALA A 137 -17.37 -1.94 4.70
N VAL A 138 -16.34 -2.10 3.84
CA VAL A 138 -15.10 -1.32 3.90
C VAL A 138 -14.73 -0.63 2.58
N THR A 139 -15.42 -0.90 1.47
CA THR A 139 -15.20 -0.24 0.17
C THR A 139 -16.48 0.10 -0.60
N ASN A 140 -16.37 0.99 -1.59
CA ASN A 140 -17.42 1.28 -2.57
C ASN A 140 -17.54 0.23 -3.68
N VAL A 141 -17.57 -1.05 -3.31
CA VAL A 141 -17.92 -2.15 -4.23
C VAL A 141 -19.33 -2.66 -3.91
N LYS A 142 -20.00 -3.25 -4.89
CA LYS A 142 -21.30 -3.93 -4.74
C LYS A 142 -21.27 -5.24 -5.51
N TYR A 143 -21.45 -6.33 -4.79
CA TYR A 143 -21.62 -7.67 -5.31
C TYR A 143 -23.11 -8.01 -5.38
N GLN A 144 -23.53 -8.68 -6.46
CA GLN A 144 -24.92 -9.11 -6.61
C GLN A 144 -24.98 -10.62 -6.85
N HIS A 145 -25.51 -11.36 -5.88
CA HIS A 145 -25.84 -12.77 -6.09
C HIS A 145 -27.08 -12.87 -6.97
N VAL A 146 -26.92 -13.29 -8.23
CA VAL A 146 -28.00 -13.46 -9.20
C VAL A 146 -28.53 -14.88 -9.12
N SER A 147 -29.22 -15.21 -8.03
CA SER A 147 -29.58 -16.60 -7.71
C SER A 147 -30.42 -17.34 -8.76
N ALA A 148 -31.15 -16.60 -9.61
CA ALA A 148 -31.82 -17.15 -10.79
C ALA A 148 -30.87 -17.83 -11.80
N GLN A 149 -29.56 -17.61 -11.70
CA GLN A 149 -28.53 -18.22 -12.54
C GLN A 149 -27.86 -19.45 -11.90
N ASP A 150 -28.09 -19.72 -10.62
CA ASP A 150 -27.36 -20.73 -9.82
C ASP A 150 -27.46 -22.15 -10.40
N GLY A 151 -28.62 -22.53 -10.93
CA GLY A 151 -28.85 -23.81 -11.63
C GLY A 151 -28.13 -23.93 -12.98
N SER A 152 -27.49 -22.87 -13.46
CA SER A 152 -26.70 -22.80 -14.70
C SER A 152 -25.31 -22.18 -14.48
N CYS A 153 -24.88 -22.09 -13.22
CA CYS A 153 -23.69 -21.36 -12.81
C CYS A 153 -22.41 -22.05 -13.29
N THR A 154 -21.81 -21.50 -14.34
CA THR A 154 -20.74 -22.11 -15.14
C THR A 154 -19.87 -21.03 -15.79
N ALA A 155 -18.66 -21.41 -16.24
CA ALA A 155 -17.73 -20.54 -16.96
C ALA A 155 -18.30 -19.96 -18.28
N GLN A 156 -19.36 -20.58 -18.80
CA GLN A 156 -20.07 -20.20 -20.03
C GLN A 156 -21.23 -19.23 -19.76
N ASN A 157 -21.66 -19.03 -18.52
CA ASN A 157 -22.81 -18.20 -18.20
C ASN A 157 -22.44 -16.70 -18.23
N SER A 158 -22.78 -16.02 -19.32
CA SER A 158 -22.55 -14.58 -19.53
C SER A 158 -23.52 -13.66 -18.79
N ASN A 159 -24.55 -14.18 -18.11
CA ASN A 159 -25.50 -13.38 -17.34
C ASN A 159 -24.94 -12.91 -15.99
N VAL A 160 -23.75 -13.39 -15.62
CA VAL A 160 -22.98 -12.98 -14.44
C VAL A 160 -21.52 -12.68 -14.82
N LEU A 161 -20.87 -11.82 -14.05
CA LEU A 161 -19.46 -11.46 -14.23
C LEU A 161 -18.52 -12.64 -13.99
N PHE A 162 -18.82 -13.46 -12.98
CA PHE A 162 -18.10 -14.68 -12.61
C PHE A 162 -19.00 -15.75 -11.98
N ASP A 163 -18.54 -17.01 -11.96
CA ASP A 163 -19.22 -18.15 -11.33
C ASP A 163 -18.46 -18.71 -10.12
N VAL A 164 -19.20 -19.08 -9.07
CA VAL A 164 -18.66 -19.81 -7.90
C VAL A 164 -19.06 -21.28 -8.00
N ARG A 165 -18.09 -22.19 -8.03
CA ARG A 165 -18.32 -23.63 -8.27
C ARG A 165 -17.52 -24.55 -7.34
N PRO A 166 -18.02 -25.77 -7.07
CA PRO A 166 -17.21 -26.81 -6.44
C PRO A 166 -16.11 -27.30 -7.39
N THR A 167 -15.02 -27.77 -6.80
CA THR A 167 -13.99 -28.58 -7.47
C THR A 167 -13.51 -29.69 -6.55
N ASN A 168 -12.80 -30.66 -7.11
CA ASN A 168 -12.02 -31.63 -6.35
C ASN A 168 -10.59 -31.69 -6.90
N SER A 169 -9.75 -30.82 -6.37
CA SER A 169 -8.30 -30.81 -6.55
C SER A 169 -7.58 -31.85 -5.70
N GLY A 170 -8.27 -32.52 -4.76
CA GLY A 170 -7.65 -33.36 -3.74
C GLY A 170 -6.96 -32.56 -2.63
N GLY A 171 -7.43 -31.34 -2.34
CA GLY A 171 -6.84 -30.46 -1.32
C GLY A 171 -5.51 -29.82 -1.73
N GLN A 172 -5.21 -29.72 -3.04
CA GLN A 172 -4.05 -28.95 -3.54
C GLN A 172 -4.22 -27.44 -3.32
N TYR A 173 -5.46 -26.98 -3.21
CA TYR A 173 -5.85 -25.67 -2.72
C TYR A 173 -7.20 -25.77 -2.00
N LEU A 174 -7.51 -24.83 -1.11
CA LEU A 174 -8.82 -24.75 -0.45
C LEU A 174 -9.83 -24.04 -1.36
N ALA A 175 -9.44 -22.93 -1.97
CA ALA A 175 -10.14 -22.32 -3.08
C ALA A 175 -9.11 -21.70 -4.05
N ARG A 176 -9.59 -21.16 -5.17
CA ARG A 176 -8.84 -20.21 -6.00
C ARG A 176 -9.78 -19.28 -6.77
N ALA A 177 -9.31 -18.08 -7.07
CA ALA A 177 -10.04 -17.04 -7.80
C ALA A 177 -9.43 -16.75 -9.18
N PHE A 178 -9.57 -15.50 -9.62
CA PHE A 178 -9.21 -14.90 -10.91
C PHE A 178 -8.96 -13.39 -10.69
N PHE A 179 -8.31 -12.69 -11.63
CA PHE A 179 -8.06 -11.25 -11.54
C PHE A 179 -8.97 -10.42 -12.48
N PRO A 180 -9.30 -9.15 -12.14
CA PRO A 180 -10.03 -8.27 -13.04
C PRO A 180 -9.32 -8.13 -14.39
N GLY A 181 -10.07 -8.26 -15.49
CA GLY A 181 -9.54 -8.34 -16.85
C GLY A 181 -9.45 -9.76 -17.41
N ASP A 182 -9.48 -10.81 -16.58
CA ASP A 182 -9.49 -12.20 -17.03
C ASP A 182 -10.64 -12.51 -18.00
N SER A 183 -10.41 -13.46 -18.92
CA SER A 183 -11.44 -13.94 -19.86
C SER A 183 -12.66 -14.47 -19.10
N ARG A 184 -13.89 -14.32 -19.61
CA ARG A 184 -15.09 -14.81 -18.89
C ARG A 184 -14.99 -16.29 -18.51
N SER A 185 -14.40 -17.11 -19.38
CA SER A 185 -14.08 -18.53 -19.11
C SER A 185 -13.14 -18.75 -17.93
N SER A 186 -12.20 -17.83 -17.68
CA SER A 186 -11.27 -17.85 -16.54
C SER A 186 -11.87 -17.25 -15.26
N ARG A 187 -12.85 -16.34 -15.38
CA ARG A 187 -13.49 -15.66 -14.24
C ARG A 187 -14.40 -16.59 -13.44
N ASN A 188 -13.80 -17.38 -12.56
CA ASN A 188 -14.48 -18.29 -11.65
C ASN A 188 -13.74 -18.40 -10.32
N VAL A 189 -14.51 -18.51 -9.24
CA VAL A 189 -14.00 -18.91 -7.91
C VAL A 189 -14.30 -20.40 -7.76
N LEU A 190 -13.27 -21.24 -7.70
CA LEU A 190 -13.42 -22.67 -7.47
C LEU A 190 -13.11 -22.99 -6.01
N VAL A 191 -14.04 -23.67 -5.35
CA VAL A 191 -13.94 -24.05 -3.94
C VAL A 191 -13.77 -25.57 -3.84
N ASP A 192 -12.68 -26.02 -3.24
CA ASP A 192 -12.37 -27.43 -3.12
C ASP A 192 -13.25 -28.13 -2.08
N THR A 193 -13.45 -29.44 -2.24
CA THR A 193 -14.15 -30.25 -1.25
C THR A 193 -13.56 -30.18 0.17
N SER A 194 -12.27 -29.87 0.32
CA SER A 194 -11.56 -29.70 1.60
C SER A 194 -11.86 -28.39 2.32
N ALA A 195 -12.26 -27.30 1.64
CA ALA A 195 -12.60 -26.03 2.29
C ALA A 195 -13.82 -26.11 3.23
N PHE A 196 -14.67 -27.12 3.04
CA PHE A 196 -15.81 -27.46 3.90
C PHE A 196 -15.45 -28.46 5.02
N GLY A 197 -14.18 -28.85 5.12
CA GLY A 197 -13.67 -29.74 6.17
C GLY A 197 -13.31 -29.00 7.47
N ASN A 198 -12.76 -29.73 8.43
CA ASN A 198 -12.22 -29.14 9.65
C ASN A 198 -10.85 -28.50 9.39
N ASN A 199 -10.86 -27.26 8.90
CA ASN A 199 -9.67 -26.44 8.70
C ASN A 199 -9.28 -25.65 9.98
N GLY A 200 -9.70 -26.15 11.16
CA GLY A 200 -9.51 -25.49 12.44
C GLY A 200 -10.19 -24.12 12.49
N PRO A 201 -9.49 -23.04 12.88
CA PRO A 201 -10.05 -21.68 12.88
C PRO A 201 -10.29 -21.09 11.47
N THR A 202 -9.77 -21.69 10.40
CA THR A 202 -9.91 -21.16 9.04
C THR A 202 -11.27 -21.52 8.45
N THR A 203 -12.20 -20.58 8.50
CA THR A 203 -13.58 -20.77 8.03
C THR A 203 -13.70 -20.63 6.51
N LEU A 204 -14.73 -21.26 5.92
CA LEU A 204 -15.08 -21.09 4.51
C LEU A 204 -15.29 -19.60 4.14
N THR A 205 -15.90 -18.81 5.04
CA THR A 205 -16.07 -17.36 4.86
C THR A 205 -14.73 -16.63 4.82
N GLY A 206 -13.76 -17.03 5.66
CA GLY A 206 -12.40 -16.48 5.64
C GLY A 206 -11.66 -16.79 4.34
N ILE A 207 -11.72 -18.05 3.89
CA ILE A 207 -11.17 -18.51 2.61
C ILE A 207 -11.77 -17.68 1.46
N LEU A 208 -13.10 -17.60 1.37
CA LEU A 208 -13.77 -16.84 0.32
C LEU A 208 -13.52 -15.33 0.40
N ARG A 209 -13.23 -14.77 1.59
CA ARG A 209 -12.86 -13.36 1.75
C ARG A 209 -11.48 -13.07 1.15
N HIS A 210 -10.52 -13.98 1.33
CA HIS A 210 -9.22 -13.97 0.67
C HIS A 210 -9.38 -14.06 -0.86
N GLU A 211 -10.14 -15.04 -1.36
CA GLU A 211 -10.40 -15.21 -2.80
C GLU A 211 -11.02 -13.97 -3.45
N LEU A 212 -11.97 -13.32 -2.75
CA LEU A 212 -12.57 -12.07 -3.23
C LEU A 212 -11.58 -10.89 -3.26
N GLY A 213 -10.46 -10.96 -2.53
CA GLY A 213 -9.39 -9.98 -2.68
C GLY A 213 -8.73 -10.06 -4.07
N HIS A 214 -8.49 -11.27 -4.58
CA HIS A 214 -8.03 -11.45 -5.96
C HIS A 214 -9.07 -11.00 -6.99
N THR A 215 -10.36 -11.27 -6.77
CA THR A 215 -11.41 -10.77 -7.68
C THR A 215 -11.57 -9.24 -7.65
N LEU A 216 -10.93 -8.56 -6.70
CA LEU A 216 -10.76 -7.10 -6.62
C LEU A 216 -9.38 -6.62 -7.10
N GLY A 217 -8.45 -7.51 -7.45
CA GLY A 217 -7.13 -7.19 -7.98
C GLY A 217 -5.96 -7.36 -7.02
N PHE A 218 -6.21 -7.60 -5.72
CA PHE A 218 -5.15 -7.69 -4.72
C PHE A 218 -4.35 -8.98 -4.86
N ARG A 219 -3.02 -8.87 -4.75
CA ARG A 219 -2.08 -9.99 -4.78
C ARG A 219 -1.71 -10.43 -3.37
N HIS A 220 -1.06 -11.58 -3.29
CA HIS A 220 -0.59 -12.13 -2.03
C HIS A 220 0.54 -11.27 -1.43
N GLU A 221 0.39 -10.78 -0.20
CA GLU A 221 1.50 -10.09 0.50
C GLU A 221 2.76 -10.97 0.59
N HIS A 222 2.60 -12.30 0.54
CA HIS A 222 3.72 -13.23 0.61
C HIS A 222 4.65 -13.22 -0.62
N THR A 223 4.27 -12.62 -1.76
CA THR A 223 5.18 -12.49 -2.93
C THR A 223 6.06 -11.24 -2.89
N ARG A 224 5.98 -10.46 -1.81
CA ARG A 224 6.92 -9.36 -1.53
C ARG A 224 8.22 -9.89 -0.88
N PRO A 225 9.36 -9.18 -1.04
CA PRO A 225 10.62 -9.57 -0.40
C PRO A 225 10.54 -9.75 1.13
N GLU A 226 9.75 -8.94 1.84
CA GLU A 226 9.73 -8.96 3.32
C GLU A 226 9.01 -10.17 3.93
N ALA A 227 8.37 -11.01 3.11
CA ALA A 227 7.86 -12.31 3.55
C ALA A 227 8.99 -13.35 3.67
N GLY A 228 10.09 -13.17 2.94
CA GLY A 228 11.36 -13.88 3.12
C GLY A 228 11.32 -15.41 2.99
N THR A 229 10.28 -16.01 2.38
CA THR A 229 10.09 -17.48 2.36
C THR A 229 9.29 -18.01 1.16
N CYS A 230 8.35 -17.24 0.62
CA CYS A 230 7.59 -17.61 -0.58
C CYS A 230 7.74 -16.51 -1.65
N PHE A 231 7.42 -16.85 -2.90
CA PHE A 231 7.43 -15.93 -4.04
C PHE A 231 6.56 -16.50 -5.18
N GLU A 232 5.86 -15.63 -5.91
CA GLU A 232 5.02 -15.97 -7.07
C GLU A 232 5.52 -15.26 -8.34
N ASP A 233 5.43 -13.92 -8.37
CA ASP A 233 5.88 -13.07 -9.48
C ASP A 233 6.07 -11.59 -9.04
N ASN A 234 6.61 -10.77 -9.94
CA ASN A 234 6.79 -9.31 -9.78
C ASN A 234 5.72 -8.49 -10.53
N GLN A 235 4.59 -9.07 -10.94
CA GLN A 235 3.57 -8.36 -11.74
C GLN A 235 2.59 -7.60 -10.85
N TRP A 236 3.09 -6.66 -10.05
CA TRP A 236 2.29 -5.90 -9.09
C TRP A 236 2.84 -4.48 -8.81
N ARG A 237 2.16 -3.73 -7.94
CA ARG A 237 2.65 -2.51 -7.26
C ARG A 237 1.99 -2.38 -5.88
N GLU A 238 2.50 -1.48 -5.05
CA GLU A 238 2.08 -1.23 -3.66
C GLU A 238 0.86 -0.32 -3.50
N LEU A 239 0.27 -0.29 -2.29
CA LEU A 239 -0.94 0.43 -1.87
C LEU A 239 -0.94 0.95 -0.40
N THR A 240 -0.40 0.24 0.60
CA THR A 240 -0.46 0.65 2.04
C THR A 240 0.84 0.52 2.85
N SER A 241 0.97 -0.41 3.80
CA SER A 241 2.03 -0.44 4.83
C SER A 241 2.22 -1.85 5.41
N TYR A 242 3.45 -2.38 5.57
CA TYR A 242 3.72 -3.84 5.48
C TYR A 242 2.89 -4.75 6.39
N ASP A 243 2.23 -5.77 5.82
CA ASP A 243 1.29 -6.60 6.56
C ASP A 243 1.41 -8.13 6.41
N SER A 244 2.27 -8.72 7.25
CA SER A 244 2.24 -10.16 7.51
C SER A 244 0.92 -10.66 8.12
N LYS A 245 -0.01 -9.77 8.52
CA LYS A 245 -1.34 -10.13 9.04
C LYS A 245 -2.48 -9.99 8.03
N SER A 246 -2.20 -9.47 6.82
CA SER A 246 -3.18 -9.26 5.76
C SER A 246 -4.03 -10.50 5.51
N VAL A 247 -5.31 -10.30 5.16
CA VAL A 247 -6.18 -11.34 4.61
C VAL A 247 -5.53 -12.06 3.42
N MET A 248 -4.69 -11.36 2.64
CA MET A 248 -3.97 -11.87 1.46
C MET A 248 -2.65 -12.58 1.81
N HIS A 249 -2.28 -12.71 3.09
CA HIS A 249 -1.05 -13.40 3.48
C HIS A 249 -1.26 -14.88 3.79
N TYR A 250 -0.40 -15.72 3.22
CA TYR A 250 -0.38 -17.16 3.51
C TYR A 250 0.33 -17.46 4.84
N PRO A 251 -0.29 -18.19 5.80
CA PRO A 251 0.34 -18.56 7.07
C PRO A 251 1.58 -19.44 6.89
N GLN A 252 1.61 -20.32 5.88
CA GLN A 252 2.76 -21.15 5.54
C GLN A 252 3.94 -20.39 4.92
N CYS A 253 3.80 -19.07 4.70
CA CYS A 253 4.78 -18.19 4.11
C CYS A 253 5.21 -17.06 5.07
N ASN A 254 5.16 -17.29 6.39
CA ASN A 254 5.34 -16.30 7.48
C ASN A 254 4.16 -15.35 7.73
N GLY A 255 2.96 -15.69 7.25
CA GLY A 255 1.73 -14.97 7.62
C GLY A 255 1.42 -15.11 9.11
N THR A 256 1.42 -14.00 9.84
CA THR A 256 1.09 -13.91 11.28
C THR A 256 -0.38 -13.51 11.53
N GLY A 257 -1.19 -13.45 10.46
CA GLY A 257 -2.58 -13.05 10.48
C GLY A 257 -3.48 -13.94 11.34
N ASP A 258 -4.64 -13.39 11.70
CA ASP A 258 -5.66 -14.17 12.38
C ASP A 258 -6.14 -15.30 11.46
N LYS A 259 -6.21 -16.52 11.98
CA LYS A 259 -6.47 -17.70 11.13
C LYS A 259 -7.91 -17.79 10.61
N THR A 260 -8.82 -16.91 11.03
CA THR A 260 -10.16 -16.75 10.43
C THR A 260 -10.15 -15.84 9.18
N LEU A 261 -8.97 -15.27 8.84
CA LEU A 261 -8.70 -14.43 7.68
C LEU A 261 -9.60 -13.16 7.66
N SER A 262 -9.55 -12.35 8.71
CA SER A 262 -10.24 -11.05 8.76
C SER A 262 -9.47 -9.97 8.01
N LEU A 263 -10.18 -8.94 7.52
CA LEU A 263 -9.53 -7.76 6.93
C LEU A 263 -8.82 -6.95 8.01
N THR A 264 -7.52 -6.72 7.85
CA THR A 264 -6.75 -5.77 8.67
C THR A 264 -7.09 -4.33 8.28
N GLU A 265 -6.59 -3.35 9.04
CA GLU A 265 -6.74 -1.94 8.62
C GLU A 265 -5.99 -1.62 7.32
N LYS A 266 -4.93 -2.37 7.00
CA LYS A 266 -4.12 -2.18 5.80
C LYS A 266 -4.81 -2.76 4.56
N ASP A 267 -5.44 -3.93 4.68
CA ASP A 267 -6.36 -4.47 3.66
C ASP A 267 -7.45 -3.45 3.29
N LYS A 268 -8.08 -2.86 4.32
CA LYS A 268 -9.16 -1.86 4.17
C LYS A 268 -8.65 -0.59 3.50
N GLN A 269 -7.54 -0.03 3.97
CA GLN A 269 -6.94 1.18 3.42
C GLN A 269 -6.60 1.02 1.93
N GLY A 270 -5.98 -0.09 1.54
CA GLY A 270 -5.58 -0.34 0.15
C GLY A 270 -6.78 -0.55 -0.75
N ALA A 271 -7.79 -1.27 -0.27
CA ALA A 271 -9.02 -1.46 -1.01
C ALA A 271 -9.83 -0.14 -1.15
N VAL A 272 -9.80 0.75 -0.15
CA VAL A 272 -10.35 2.11 -0.24
C VAL A 272 -9.58 2.98 -1.24
N LEU A 273 -8.24 2.84 -1.34
CA LEU A 273 -7.46 3.55 -2.35
C LEU A 273 -7.78 3.10 -3.78
N VAL A 274 -8.12 1.82 -4.00
CA VAL A 274 -8.47 1.30 -5.33
C VAL A 274 -9.93 1.56 -5.71
N TYR A 275 -10.87 1.44 -4.77
CA TYR A 275 -12.31 1.46 -5.05
C TYR A 275 -13.12 2.59 -4.39
N GLY A 276 -12.60 3.25 -3.35
CA GLY A 276 -13.29 4.27 -2.54
C GLY A 276 -13.97 3.71 -1.29
N ALA A 277 -14.49 4.60 -0.44
CA ALA A 277 -15.10 4.25 0.85
C ALA A 277 -16.61 3.88 0.71
N PRO A 278 -17.19 3.09 1.64
CA PRO A 278 -18.58 2.64 1.55
C PRO A 278 -19.59 3.78 1.33
N GLY A 279 -20.62 3.52 0.52
CA GLY A 279 -21.71 4.46 0.26
C GLY A 279 -21.40 5.54 -0.78
N GLY A 280 -20.32 5.42 -1.54
CA GLY A 280 -20.01 6.37 -2.62
C GLY A 280 -19.40 7.69 -2.15
N ALA A 281 -19.10 7.83 -0.85
CA ALA A 281 -18.15 8.83 -0.41
C ALA A 281 -16.81 8.58 -1.14
N PRO A 282 -16.24 9.59 -1.83
CA PRO A 282 -14.89 9.46 -2.38
C PRO A 282 -13.92 9.02 -1.28
N PRO A 283 -12.87 8.22 -1.60
CA PRO A 283 -11.75 8.14 -0.68
C PRO A 283 -11.25 9.58 -0.44
N ALA A 284 -10.86 9.91 0.79
CA ALA A 284 -10.30 11.23 1.08
C ALA A 284 -9.16 11.48 0.08
N PRO A 285 -9.23 12.53 -0.77
CA PRO A 285 -8.43 12.56 -1.98
C PRO A 285 -6.95 12.61 -1.62
N ASN A 286 -6.19 11.65 -2.15
CA ASN A 286 -4.75 11.83 -2.23
C ASN A 286 -4.50 13.10 -3.09
N PRO A 287 -3.53 13.99 -2.78
CA PRO A 287 -3.55 15.38 -3.28
C PRO A 287 -3.25 15.62 -4.78
N GLY A 288 -3.99 14.98 -5.69
CA GLY A 288 -3.99 15.25 -7.13
C GLY A 288 -4.58 14.12 -7.99
N ASP A 289 -5.88 14.19 -8.26
CA ASP A 289 -6.47 14.14 -9.63
C ASP A 289 -7.99 14.45 -9.57
N PRO A 290 -8.61 15.25 -10.47
CA PRO A 290 -10.04 15.57 -10.41
C PRO A 290 -10.90 14.73 -11.39
N GLY A 291 -11.86 13.99 -10.85
CA GLY A 291 -12.89 13.30 -11.63
C GLY A 291 -13.88 14.26 -12.34
N PRO A 292 -14.57 13.81 -13.42
CA PRO A 292 -15.23 14.70 -14.38
C PRO A 292 -16.63 15.17 -13.97
N GLY A 293 -16.96 16.43 -14.32
CA GLY A 293 -18.30 17.01 -14.08
C GLY A 293 -18.46 18.48 -14.46
N ASP A 294 -18.23 18.87 -15.71
CA ASP A 294 -18.63 20.18 -16.26
C ASP A 294 -20.16 20.14 -16.57
N PRO A 295 -20.94 21.17 -16.18
CA PRO A 295 -21.09 22.34 -17.05
C PRO A 295 -21.09 23.68 -16.28
N GLY A 296 -20.03 24.48 -16.42
CA GLY A 296 -20.00 25.79 -15.74
C GLY A 296 -18.73 26.63 -15.89
N ASN A 297 -17.99 26.52 -17.00
CA ASN A 297 -16.77 27.31 -17.23
C ASN A 297 -16.97 28.84 -17.00
N PRO A 298 -16.39 29.44 -15.94
CA PRO A 298 -16.41 30.88 -15.72
C PRO A 298 -15.47 31.59 -16.72
N PRO A 299 -15.61 32.91 -16.93
CA PRO A 299 -14.65 33.66 -17.74
C PRO A 299 -13.23 33.54 -17.15
N ALA A 300 -12.23 33.35 -18.02
CA ALA A 300 -10.83 33.32 -17.61
C ALA A 300 -10.46 34.65 -16.91
N PRO A 301 -9.83 34.62 -15.71
CA PRO A 301 -9.38 35.83 -15.03
C PRO A 301 -8.41 36.62 -15.91
N GLY A 302 -8.72 37.91 -16.15
CA GLY A 302 -8.02 38.77 -17.12
C GLY A 302 -6.65 39.28 -16.67
N GLY A 303 -5.98 38.56 -15.75
CA GLY A 303 -4.67 38.93 -15.21
C GLY A 303 -3.54 38.51 -16.15
N SER A 304 -2.60 39.42 -16.40
CA SER A 304 -1.28 39.05 -16.93
C SER A 304 -0.45 38.35 -15.84
N PRO A 305 0.35 37.32 -16.17
CA PRO A 305 1.31 36.76 -15.23
C PRO A 305 2.29 37.83 -14.73
N THR A 306 2.54 37.84 -13.42
CA THR A 306 3.49 38.72 -12.74
C THR A 306 4.56 37.89 -12.03
N THR A 307 5.76 38.43 -11.88
CA THR A 307 6.89 37.78 -11.22
C THR A 307 7.30 38.56 -9.98
N GLN A 308 7.40 37.89 -8.84
CA GLN A 308 7.94 38.43 -7.60
C GLN A 308 9.23 37.70 -7.20
N SER A 309 10.19 38.44 -6.65
CA SER A 309 11.46 37.90 -6.18
C SER A 309 11.58 37.97 -4.66
N PHE A 310 11.99 36.87 -4.04
CA PHE A 310 12.23 36.77 -2.60
C PHE A 310 13.65 36.27 -2.36
N SER A 311 14.29 36.68 -1.26
CA SER A 311 15.61 36.14 -0.89
C SER A 311 15.79 36.08 0.61
N GLY A 312 16.64 35.17 1.08
CA GLY A 312 16.88 34.96 2.49
C GLY A 312 17.91 33.87 2.77
N THR A 313 17.98 33.47 4.03
CA THR A 313 18.80 32.34 4.50
C THR A 313 17.97 31.44 5.40
N VAL A 314 18.27 30.15 5.38
CA VAL A 314 17.65 29.12 6.20
C VAL A 314 18.73 28.31 6.90
N SER A 315 18.50 27.94 8.15
CA SER A 315 19.39 27.07 8.94
C SER A 315 19.00 25.60 8.77
N LYS A 316 19.89 24.66 9.12
CA LYS A 316 19.50 23.24 9.17
C LYS A 316 18.27 23.05 10.07
N THR A 317 17.32 22.23 9.59
CA THR A 317 15.95 21.96 10.11
C THR A 317 15.03 23.17 10.29
N GLN A 318 15.42 24.37 9.85
CA GLN A 318 14.55 25.54 9.86
C GLN A 318 13.59 25.51 8.66
N LEU A 319 12.32 25.91 8.88
CA LEU A 319 11.36 26.20 7.81
C LEU A 319 11.08 27.70 7.78
N VAL A 320 11.31 28.34 6.63
CA VAL A 320 10.98 29.75 6.37
C VAL A 320 9.79 29.80 5.42
N GLN A 321 8.66 30.32 5.89
CA GLN A 321 7.44 30.47 5.09
C GLN A 321 7.35 31.89 4.52
N LEU A 322 6.99 32.01 3.23
CA LEU A 322 6.64 33.30 2.65
C LEU A 322 5.20 33.68 3.03
N ALA A 323 4.86 34.96 2.82
CA ALA A 323 3.48 35.42 2.88
C ALA A 323 2.64 34.73 1.77
N PRO A 324 1.36 34.42 2.03
CA PRO A 324 0.49 33.78 1.04
C PRO A 324 0.30 34.68 -0.18
N LEU A 325 0.44 34.11 -1.37
CA LEU A 325 0.21 34.79 -2.63
C LEU A 325 -1.22 34.53 -3.10
N SER A 326 -1.99 35.60 -3.32
CA SER A 326 -3.32 35.50 -3.94
C SER A 326 -3.18 35.11 -5.41
N VAL A 327 -3.81 34.02 -5.83
CA VAL A 327 -3.64 33.41 -7.17
C VAL A 327 -4.97 33.16 -7.86
N ALA A 328 -4.99 33.29 -9.19
CA ALA A 328 -6.12 32.93 -10.03
C ALA A 328 -6.16 31.42 -10.31
N ALA A 329 -7.28 30.76 -10.00
CA ALA A 329 -7.51 29.35 -10.32
C ALA A 329 -7.43 29.08 -11.83
N GLY A 330 -6.92 27.91 -12.20
CA GLY A 330 -6.70 27.50 -13.60
C GLY A 330 -5.47 28.13 -14.29
N THR A 331 -4.78 29.07 -13.64
CA THR A 331 -3.57 29.70 -14.20
C THR A 331 -2.29 28.97 -13.81
N THR A 332 -1.19 29.24 -14.51
CA THR A 332 0.12 28.65 -14.20
C THR A 332 0.78 29.36 -13.01
N PHE A 333 1.31 28.58 -12.07
CA PHE A 333 2.12 29.01 -10.94
C PHE A 333 3.51 28.37 -11.04
N GLN A 334 4.53 29.19 -11.26
CA GLN A 334 5.93 28.77 -11.39
C GLN A 334 6.77 29.34 -10.25
N VAL A 335 7.67 28.52 -9.72
CA VAL A 335 8.68 28.94 -8.74
C VAL A 335 10.03 28.37 -9.17
N THR A 336 11.05 29.21 -9.24
CA THR A 336 12.45 28.79 -9.39
C THR A 336 13.28 29.32 -8.25
N MET A 337 14.03 28.44 -7.57
CA MET A 337 15.00 28.78 -6.55
C MET A 337 16.42 28.69 -7.11
N THR A 338 17.29 29.59 -6.66
CA THR A 338 18.76 29.52 -6.84
C THR A 338 19.44 30.00 -5.56
N GLY A 339 20.76 29.81 -5.40
CA GLY A 339 21.48 30.40 -4.26
C GLY A 339 22.78 29.70 -3.86
N LYS A 340 22.92 29.37 -2.57
CA LYS A 340 24.08 28.68 -1.97
C LYS A 340 23.65 27.75 -0.83
N GLY A 341 24.52 26.81 -0.46
CA GLY A 341 24.19 25.83 0.58
C GLY A 341 23.06 24.92 0.12
N ASP A 342 22.21 24.49 1.05
CA ASP A 342 21.24 23.41 0.78
C ASP A 342 19.80 23.71 1.28
N PRO A 343 19.13 24.73 0.71
CA PRO A 343 17.70 24.99 0.89
C PRO A 343 16.83 24.14 -0.05
N ASP A 344 15.66 23.72 0.43
CA ASP A 344 14.65 22.96 -0.33
C ASP A 344 13.35 23.76 -0.49
N LEU A 345 12.79 23.77 -1.70
CA LEU A 345 11.56 24.46 -2.08
C LEU A 345 10.33 23.58 -1.80
N TYR A 346 9.38 24.12 -1.06
CA TYR A 346 8.04 23.55 -0.88
C TYR A 346 6.98 24.50 -1.41
N VAL A 347 6.08 24.00 -2.26
CA VAL A 347 4.91 24.74 -2.77
C VAL A 347 3.63 23.98 -2.46
N ARG A 348 2.59 24.68 -1.98
CA ARG A 348 1.26 24.12 -1.71
C ARG A 348 0.15 25.16 -1.92
N PHE A 349 -1.02 24.73 -2.37
CA PHE A 349 -2.21 25.59 -2.48
C PHE A 349 -3.14 25.43 -1.26
N GLY A 350 -3.82 26.51 -0.88
CA GLY A 350 -4.87 26.52 0.16
C GLY A 350 -4.40 26.40 1.62
N ALA A 351 -3.18 25.91 1.88
CA ALA A 351 -2.55 25.92 3.19
C ALA A 351 -1.02 25.88 3.07
N GLN A 352 -0.31 26.26 4.14
CA GLN A 352 1.15 26.12 4.24
C GLN A 352 1.59 24.65 4.00
N PRO A 353 2.72 24.41 3.32
CA PRO A 353 3.29 23.06 3.20
C PRO A 353 3.76 22.52 4.55
N THR A 354 3.81 21.20 4.67
CA THR A 354 4.40 20.48 5.82
C THR A 354 5.35 19.40 5.30
N ALA A 355 6.16 18.80 6.19
CA ALA A 355 7.01 17.65 5.91
C ALA A 355 6.23 16.35 5.54
N SER A 356 4.93 16.43 5.28
CA SER A 356 4.10 15.32 4.76
C SER A 356 2.99 15.77 3.79
N LYS A 357 2.89 17.06 3.46
CA LYS A 357 1.86 17.62 2.56
C LYS A 357 2.39 18.81 1.77
N TRP A 358 2.58 18.60 0.47
CA TRP A 358 2.96 19.60 -0.54
C TRP A 358 2.22 19.33 -1.86
N ASN A 359 2.29 20.28 -2.80
CA ASN A 359 1.94 20.07 -4.21
C ASN A 359 3.19 20.00 -5.12
N CYS A 360 4.31 20.58 -4.68
CA CYS A 360 5.63 20.36 -5.29
C CYS A 360 6.73 20.50 -4.24
N ARG A 361 7.71 19.59 -4.32
CA ARG A 361 8.96 19.54 -3.55
C ARG A 361 9.99 18.85 -4.46
N PRO A 362 10.92 19.57 -5.13
CA PRO A 362 11.82 18.95 -6.09
C PRO A 362 12.94 18.10 -5.46
N TYR A 363 13.25 18.37 -4.18
CA TYR A 363 14.16 17.66 -3.28
C TYR A 363 15.48 17.19 -3.91
N LYS A 364 16.24 18.15 -4.43
CA LYS A 364 17.56 17.98 -5.03
C LYS A 364 18.66 18.42 -4.07
N THR A 365 19.86 17.89 -4.22
CA THR A 365 21.06 18.43 -3.58
C THR A 365 21.37 19.83 -4.13
N GLY A 366 21.45 20.82 -3.24
CA GLY A 366 21.79 22.20 -3.55
C GLY A 366 20.61 23.12 -3.87
N PRO A 367 20.87 24.42 -4.06
CA PRO A 367 19.87 25.49 -3.93
C PRO A 367 19.04 25.75 -5.20
N ASN A 368 19.17 24.89 -6.22
CA ASN A 368 18.73 25.15 -7.59
C ASN A 368 17.51 24.27 -7.94
N GLU A 369 16.34 24.69 -7.49
CA GLU A 369 15.09 23.92 -7.59
C GLU A 369 14.03 24.63 -8.43
N ALA A 370 13.07 23.88 -8.98
CA ALA A 370 11.98 24.45 -9.77
C ALA A 370 10.67 23.67 -9.63
N CYS A 371 9.57 24.40 -9.49
CA CYS A 371 8.20 23.91 -9.50
C CYS A 371 7.41 24.62 -10.60
N SER A 372 6.65 23.87 -11.40
CA SER A 372 5.69 24.42 -12.35
C SER A 372 4.37 23.68 -12.16
N LEU A 373 3.32 24.41 -11.78
CA LEU A 373 2.02 23.87 -11.37
C LEU A 373 0.90 24.65 -12.06
N THR A 374 -0.29 24.04 -12.13
CA THR A 374 -1.54 24.76 -12.41
C THR A 374 -2.27 24.99 -11.09
N VAL A 375 -2.76 26.20 -10.84
CA VAL A 375 -3.54 26.52 -9.64
C VAL A 375 -4.87 25.74 -9.68
N PRO A 376 -5.17 24.87 -8.69
CA PRO A 376 -6.38 24.05 -8.74
C PRO A 376 -7.67 24.87 -8.69
N ALA A 377 -8.76 24.30 -9.22
CA ALA A 377 -10.09 24.89 -9.10
C ALA A 377 -10.47 25.13 -7.62
N GLY A 378 -11.09 26.27 -7.33
CA GLY A 378 -11.45 26.68 -5.98
C GLY A 378 -10.29 27.15 -5.08
N GLN A 379 -9.04 27.12 -5.55
CA GLN A 379 -7.90 27.66 -4.80
C GLN A 379 -7.63 29.13 -5.18
N SER A 380 -7.53 29.98 -4.17
CA SER A 380 -7.23 31.41 -4.30
C SER A 380 -5.91 31.83 -3.64
N GLN A 381 -5.21 30.89 -2.97
CA GLN A 381 -3.95 31.15 -2.27
C GLN A 381 -2.90 30.08 -2.58
N ALA A 382 -1.69 30.54 -2.89
CA ALA A 382 -0.49 29.73 -2.98
C ALA A 382 0.46 30.05 -1.83
N PHE A 383 1.04 29.01 -1.25
CA PHE A 383 1.98 29.06 -0.14
C PHE A 383 3.31 28.49 -0.62
N VAL A 384 4.38 29.25 -0.39
CA VAL A 384 5.75 28.88 -0.74
C VAL A 384 6.57 28.92 0.55
N ALA A 385 7.33 27.87 0.81
CA ALA A 385 8.25 27.79 1.93
C ALA A 385 9.61 27.27 1.47
N VAL A 386 10.63 27.59 2.24
CA VAL A 386 12.00 27.08 2.08
C VAL A 386 12.38 26.34 3.36
N TYR A 387 12.69 25.06 3.25
CA TYR A 387 13.28 24.27 4.32
C TYR A 387 14.81 24.31 4.20
N GLY A 388 15.53 24.10 5.29
CA GLY A 388 16.97 23.91 5.27
C GLY A 388 17.33 22.47 5.61
N TYR A 389 17.55 21.62 4.61
CA TYR A 389 18.18 20.32 4.84
C TYR A 389 19.62 20.48 5.39
N ASN A 390 20.35 21.48 4.90
CA ASN A 390 21.47 22.09 5.64
C ASN A 390 21.29 23.61 5.69
N TRP A 391 22.31 24.36 6.13
CA TRP A 391 22.28 25.82 5.98
C TRP A 391 22.25 26.19 4.49
N GLY A 392 21.43 27.18 4.14
CA GLY A 392 21.25 27.67 2.78
C GLY A 392 21.02 29.17 2.69
N GLN A 393 21.39 29.75 1.55
CA GLN A 393 20.94 31.06 1.07
C GLN A 393 20.10 30.81 -0.18
N TYR A 394 18.92 31.43 -0.26
CA TYR A 394 18.02 31.28 -1.40
C TYR A 394 17.67 32.62 -2.06
N GLN A 395 17.39 32.55 -3.36
CA GLN A 395 16.77 33.55 -4.20
C GLN A 395 15.66 32.85 -4.99
N LEU A 396 14.41 33.17 -4.69
CA LEU A 396 13.22 32.66 -5.35
C LEU A 396 12.73 33.68 -6.38
N SER A 397 12.34 33.20 -7.55
CA SER A 397 11.51 33.91 -8.52
C SER A 397 10.18 33.17 -8.61
N VAL A 398 9.07 33.85 -8.32
CA VAL A 398 7.72 33.29 -8.26
C VAL A 398 6.86 33.99 -9.30
N THR A 399 6.48 33.28 -10.36
CA THR A 399 5.67 33.79 -11.46
C THR A 399 4.26 33.21 -11.40
N TYR A 400 3.25 34.06 -11.30
CA TYR A 400 1.85 33.66 -11.12
C TYR A 400 0.88 34.70 -11.67
N THR A 401 -0.39 34.33 -11.86
CA THR A 401 -1.47 35.28 -12.20
C THR A 401 -2.29 35.59 -10.95
N ALA A 402 -2.50 36.87 -10.65
CA ALA A 402 -3.36 37.31 -9.56
C ALA A 402 -4.86 37.22 -9.95
N PRO A 403 -5.80 37.15 -8.98
CA PRO A 403 -7.24 37.14 -9.24
C PRO A 403 -7.77 38.34 -10.02
#